data_AF-A0A5B7SYD8-F1
#
_entry.id   AF-A0A5B7SYD8-F1
#
_cell.length_a   1.000
_cell.length_b   1.000
_cell.length_c   1.000
_cell.angle_alpha   90.00
_cell.angle_beta   90.00
_cell.angle_gamma   90.00
#
_symmetry.space_group_name_H-M   'P 1'
#
loop_
_entity.id
_entity.type
_entity.pdbx_description
1 polymer ?
#
loop_
_entity_poly.entity_id
_entity_poly.type
_entity_poly.pdbx_seq_one_letter_code
_entity_poly.pdbx_strand_id
1 'polypeptide(L)'
;MEYNSPEFRKWLDKLQKESWQLELIISGFAIYGLFTAIDPIGIKSEMAYVNGNMVYAIIWTIVAMALYILLFNLVLHVLLRGLWIGAIGLRYVSGDIDYENLNYSSKFTSFLTKKVGSFDRFIAKLENYCSVLFSVSFLLIFYVIGALVALFLMGFFFWAIS
;
A
#
# COMPACT_ATOMS: atom_id res chain seq x y z
N MET A 1 -14.53 27.84 -6.86
CA MET A 1 -15.30 27.05 -7.84
C MET A 1 -16.44 26.40 -7.09
N GLU A 2 -17.67 26.47 -7.60
CA GLU A 2 -18.80 25.76 -7.01
C GLU A 2 -18.68 24.25 -7.23
N TYR A 3 -19.03 23.45 -6.22
CA TYR A 3 -18.86 21.99 -6.24
C TYR A 3 -19.68 21.26 -7.32
N ASN A 4 -20.71 21.91 -7.88
CA ASN A 4 -21.55 21.34 -8.94
C ASN A 4 -21.22 21.89 -10.34
N SER A 5 -20.18 22.72 -10.47
CA SER A 5 -19.78 23.28 -11.76
C SER A 5 -19.14 22.20 -12.67
N PRO A 6 -19.36 22.26 -14.01
CA PRO A 6 -18.71 21.35 -14.94
C PRO A 6 -17.17 21.39 -14.89
N GLU A 7 -16.60 22.55 -14.57
CA GLU A 7 -15.16 22.74 -14.42
C GLU A 7 -14.61 21.98 -13.21
N PHE A 8 -15.30 22.02 -12.06
CA PHE A 8 -14.92 21.28 -10.87
C PHE A 8 -14.92 19.76 -11.10
N ARG A 9 -15.93 19.24 -11.82
CA ARG A 9 -15.99 17.81 -12.18
C ARG A 9 -14.83 17.39 -13.08
N LYS A 10 -14.52 18.18 -14.12
CA LYS A 10 -13.36 17.92 -15.00
C LYS A 10 -12.03 17.93 -14.24
N TRP A 11 -11.89 18.85 -13.30
CA TRP A 11 -10.71 18.91 -12.43
C TRP A 11 -10.62 17.68 -11.53
N LEU A 12 -11.73 17.24 -10.93
CA LEU A 12 -11.79 16.03 -10.11
C LEU A 12 -11.44 14.77 -10.92
N ASP A 13 -11.97 14.64 -12.14
CA ASP A 13 -11.64 13.53 -13.04
C ASP A 13 -10.14 13.50 -13.39
N LYS A 14 -9.53 14.68 -13.57
CA LYS A 14 -8.09 14.78 -13.82
C LYS A 14 -7.29 14.32 -12.59
N LEU A 15 -7.65 14.80 -11.40
CA LEU A 15 -7.00 14.36 -10.16
C LEU A 15 -7.15 12.87 -9.94
N GLN A 16 -8.31 12.31 -10.23
CA GLN A 16 -8.54 10.87 -10.12
C GLN A 16 -7.66 10.08 -11.09
N LYS A 17 -7.43 10.58 -12.31
CA LYS A 17 -6.51 9.94 -13.28
C LYS A 17 -5.04 10.05 -12.86
N GLU A 18 -4.66 11.13 -12.22
CA GLU A 18 -3.29 11.37 -11.73
C GLU A 18 -3.06 10.84 -10.31
N SER A 19 -4.08 10.22 -9.69
CA SER A 19 -4.06 9.71 -8.31
C SER A 19 -2.90 8.75 -8.05
N TRP A 20 -2.51 7.96 -9.05
CA TRP A 20 -1.40 7.02 -8.95
C TRP A 20 -0.07 7.67 -8.54
N GLN A 21 0.16 8.93 -8.94
CA GLN A 21 1.36 9.70 -8.57
C GLN A 21 1.36 9.99 -7.07
N LEU A 22 0.24 10.52 -6.58
CA LEU A 22 0.08 10.84 -5.17
C LEU A 22 0.13 9.58 -4.32
N GLU A 23 -0.51 8.49 -4.75
CA GLU A 23 -0.46 7.17 -4.10
C GLU A 23 0.97 6.65 -3.94
N LEU A 24 1.81 6.77 -4.98
CA LEU A 24 3.21 6.36 -4.92
C LEU A 24 4.04 7.23 -3.98
N ILE A 25 3.83 8.55 -4.02
CA ILE A 25 4.55 9.50 -3.15
C ILE A 25 4.22 9.23 -1.68
N ILE A 26 2.94 9.17 -1.31
CA ILE A 26 2.53 8.95 0.08
C ILE A 26 2.93 7.55 0.57
N SER A 27 2.85 6.53 -0.29
CA SER A 27 3.29 5.17 0.05
C SER A 27 4.80 5.13 0.29
N GLY A 28 5.59 5.84 -0.52
CA GLY A 28 7.04 5.95 -0.33
C GLY A 28 7.42 6.60 1.00
N PHE A 29 6.78 7.72 1.35
CA PHE A 29 6.97 8.36 2.66
C PHE A 29 6.54 7.46 3.82
N ALA A 30 5.41 6.78 3.68
CA ALA A 30 4.92 5.85 4.69
C ALA A 30 5.89 4.66 4.89
N ILE A 31 6.38 4.04 3.82
CA ILE A 31 7.37 2.96 3.88
C ILE A 31 8.64 3.44 4.60
N TYR A 32 9.16 4.61 4.23
CA TYR A 32 10.34 5.17 4.88
C TYR A 32 10.11 5.41 6.38
N GLY A 33 8.98 5.99 6.76
CA GLY A 33 8.59 6.20 8.15
C GLY A 33 8.46 4.90 8.93
N LEU A 34 7.83 3.87 8.33
CA LEU A 34 7.71 2.55 8.94
C LEU A 34 9.08 1.88 9.11
N PHE A 35 9.95 1.98 8.11
CA PHE A 35 11.27 1.36 8.14
C PHE A 35 12.16 1.97 9.23
N THR A 36 12.16 3.29 9.35
CA THR A 36 12.89 4.01 10.42
C THR A 36 12.32 3.75 11.82
N ALA A 37 11.05 3.33 11.92
CA ALA A 37 10.40 2.99 13.18
C ALA A 37 10.68 1.56 13.68
N ILE A 38 11.23 0.66 12.84
CA ILE A 38 11.48 -0.74 13.21
C ILE A 38 12.46 -0.85 14.39
N ASP A 39 13.65 -0.27 14.24
CA ASP A 39 14.72 -0.35 15.25
C ASP A 39 14.29 0.21 16.63
N PRO A 40 13.76 1.45 16.74
CA PRO A 40 13.36 1.97 18.04
C PRO A 40 12.25 1.14 18.69
N ILE A 41 11.33 0.56 17.91
CA ILE A 41 10.25 -0.28 18.45
C ILE A 41 10.78 -1.64 18.92
N GLY A 42 11.72 -2.23 18.18
CA GLY A 42 12.41 -3.45 18.60
C GLY A 42 13.13 -3.27 19.93
N ILE A 43 13.89 -2.17 20.06
CA ILE A 43 14.60 -1.81 21.30
C ILE A 43 13.63 -1.60 22.48
N LYS A 44 12.48 -0.95 22.26
CA LYS A 44 11.45 -0.75 23.30
C LYS A 44 10.81 -2.06 23.74
N SER A 45 10.56 -2.96 22.80
CA SER A 45 10.07 -4.31 23.09
C SER A 45 11.07 -5.07 23.96
N GLU A 46 12.34 -5.12 23.56
CA GLU A 46 13.40 -5.81 24.30
C GLU A 46 13.59 -5.24 25.71
N MET A 47 13.68 -3.92 25.85
CA MET A 47 13.75 -3.27 27.18
C MET A 47 12.56 -3.64 28.08
N ALA A 48 11.35 -3.73 27.52
CA ALA A 48 10.16 -4.09 28.28
C ALA A 48 10.24 -5.53 28.81
N TYR A 49 10.75 -6.46 28.00
CA TYR A 49 11.03 -7.84 28.41
C TYR A 49 12.07 -7.90 29.52
N VAL A 50 13.20 -7.20 29.37
CA VAL A 50 14.30 -7.18 30.36
C VAL A 50 13.85 -6.60 31.69
N ASN A 51 13.01 -5.55 31.68
CA ASN A 51 12.49 -4.92 32.89
C ASN A 51 11.37 -5.73 33.58
N GLY A 52 11.00 -6.90 33.07
CA GLY A 52 9.93 -7.74 33.62
C GLY A 52 8.52 -7.16 33.45
N ASN A 53 8.36 -6.09 32.66
CA ASN A 53 7.06 -5.48 32.41
C ASN A 53 6.36 -6.19 31.24
N MET A 54 5.79 -7.35 31.55
CA MET A 54 5.21 -8.25 30.54
C MET A 54 4.06 -7.61 29.75
N VAL A 55 3.26 -6.73 30.38
CA VAL A 55 2.20 -5.98 29.68
C VAL A 55 2.78 -5.05 28.62
N TYR A 56 3.81 -4.29 28.98
CA TYR A 56 4.47 -3.36 28.07
C TYR A 56 5.20 -4.11 26.93
N ALA A 57 5.78 -5.28 27.24
CA ALA A 57 6.41 -6.16 26.25
C ALA A 57 5.42 -6.69 25.21
N ILE A 58 4.23 -7.13 25.65
CA ILE A 58 3.15 -7.57 24.76
C ILE A 58 2.68 -6.42 23.87
N ILE A 59 2.48 -5.23 24.43
CA ILE A 59 2.05 -4.04 23.66
C ILE A 59 3.06 -3.72 22.55
N TRP A 60 4.35 -3.61 22.87
CA TRP A 60 5.36 -3.31 21.85
C TRP A 60 5.53 -4.43 20.82
N THR A 61 5.34 -5.69 21.21
CA THR A 61 5.34 -6.82 20.27
C THR A 61 4.18 -6.71 19.27
N ILE A 62 2.97 -6.34 19.72
CA ILE A 62 1.81 -6.12 18.85
C ILE A 62 2.06 -4.94 17.90
N VAL A 63 2.63 -3.84 18.42
CA VAL A 63 2.98 -2.67 17.60
C VAL A 63 4.02 -3.04 16.54
N ALA A 64 5.05 -3.81 16.89
CA ALA A 64 6.05 -4.31 15.95
C ALA A 64 5.42 -5.17 14.85
N MET A 65 4.51 -6.09 15.22
CA MET A 65 3.80 -6.92 14.26
C MET A 65 2.94 -6.08 13.30
N ALA A 66 2.25 -5.06 13.81
CA ALA A 66 1.48 -4.14 12.99
C ALA A 66 2.35 -3.35 12.00
N LEU A 67 3.54 -2.89 12.42
CA LEU A 67 4.51 -2.25 11.52
C LEU A 67 4.90 -3.17 10.37
N TYR A 68 5.24 -4.43 10.64
CA TYR A 68 5.65 -5.37 9.59
C TYR A 68 4.51 -5.68 8.61
N ILE A 69 3.28 -5.84 9.11
CA ILE A 69 2.11 -6.06 8.24
C ILE A 69 1.88 -4.86 7.32
N LEU A 70 1.92 -3.64 7.87
CA LEU A 70 1.76 -2.40 7.10
C LEU A 70 2.89 -2.23 6.08
N LEU A 71 4.14 -2.46 6.48
CA LEU A 71 5.30 -2.37 5.61
C LEU A 71 5.19 -3.35 4.45
N PHE A 72 4.84 -4.61 4.73
CA PHE A 72 4.64 -5.62 3.69
C PHE A 72 3.53 -5.23 2.70
N ASN A 73 2.39 -4.73 3.20
CA ASN A 73 1.28 -4.31 2.36
C ASN A 73 1.67 -3.15 1.43
N LEU A 74 2.34 -2.13 1.97
CA LEU A 74 2.78 -0.97 1.20
C LEU A 74 3.87 -1.31 0.20
N VAL A 75 4.85 -2.15 0.57
CA VAL A 75 5.86 -2.64 -0.38
C VAL A 75 5.21 -3.41 -1.51
N LEU A 76 4.29 -4.33 -1.20
CA LEU A 76 3.55 -5.08 -2.22
C LEU A 76 2.74 -4.15 -3.13
N HIS A 77 2.08 -3.13 -2.58
CA HIS A 77 1.36 -2.11 -3.34
C HIS A 77 2.30 -1.39 -4.32
N VAL A 78 3.45 -0.88 -3.86
CA VAL A 78 4.41 -0.15 -4.70
C VAL A 78 4.98 -1.04 -5.80
N LEU A 79 5.29 -2.31 -5.50
CA LEU A 79 5.76 -3.27 -6.50
C LEU A 79 4.70 -3.53 -7.58
N LEU A 80 3.44 -3.73 -7.19
CA LEU A 80 2.35 -3.94 -8.14
C LEU A 80 2.07 -2.68 -8.97
N ARG A 81 2.21 -1.49 -8.39
CA ARG A 81 2.11 -0.23 -9.12
C ARG A 81 3.24 -0.08 -10.13
N GLY A 82 4.47 -0.46 -9.77
CA GLY A 82 5.59 -0.56 -10.70
C GLY A 82 5.31 -1.51 -11.86
N LEU A 83 4.73 -2.68 -11.58
CA LEU A 83 4.29 -3.63 -12.61
C LEU A 83 3.17 -3.04 -13.51
N TRP A 84 2.22 -2.31 -12.93
CA TRP A 84 1.16 -1.62 -13.67
C TRP A 84 1.70 -0.54 -14.61
N ILE A 85 2.61 0.33 -14.12
CA ILE A 85 3.29 1.35 -14.94
C ILE A 85 4.06 0.67 -16.07
N GLY A 86 4.79 -0.41 -15.77
CA GLY A 86 5.49 -1.22 -16.76
C GLY A 86 4.56 -1.79 -17.83
N ALA A 87 3.40 -2.32 -17.44
CA ALA A 87 2.39 -2.85 -18.36
C ALA A 87 1.81 -1.75 -19.28
N ILE A 88 1.61 -0.54 -18.77
CA ILE A 88 1.20 0.62 -19.59
C ILE A 88 2.30 1.02 -20.56
N GLY A 89 3.55 1.09 -20.11
CA GLY A 89 4.70 1.40 -20.97
C GLY A 89 4.87 0.38 -22.09
N LEU A 90 4.72 -0.91 -21.78
CA LEU A 90 4.72 -1.98 -22.77
C LEU A 90 3.58 -1.82 -23.77
N ARG A 91 2.35 -1.56 -23.32
CA ARG A 91 1.22 -1.28 -24.21
C ARG A 91 1.45 -0.08 -25.13
N TYR A 92 2.08 0.99 -24.62
CA TYR A 92 2.37 2.20 -25.40
C TYR A 92 3.34 1.93 -26.55
N VAL A 93 4.37 1.10 -26.34
CA VAL A 93 5.37 0.75 -27.36
C VAL A 93 4.89 -0.39 -28.27
N SER A 94 4.07 -1.32 -27.74
CA SER A 94 3.62 -2.52 -28.47
C SER A 94 2.30 -2.36 -29.24
N GLY A 95 1.54 -1.27 -29.05
CA GLY A 95 0.27 -1.03 -29.76
C GLY A 95 -0.83 -2.07 -29.46
N ASP A 96 -1.80 -2.22 -30.38
CA ASP A 96 -2.66 -3.42 -30.44
C ASP A 96 -1.78 -4.58 -30.93
N ILE A 97 -1.61 -5.58 -30.09
CA ILE A 97 -0.50 -6.53 -30.20
C ILE A 97 -0.63 -7.35 -31.50
N ASP A 98 0.33 -7.17 -32.41
CA ASP A 98 0.68 -8.18 -33.38
C ASP A 98 1.76 -9.09 -32.75
N TYR A 99 1.31 -10.16 -32.10
CA TYR A 99 2.18 -11.07 -31.32
C TYR A 99 3.27 -11.71 -32.19
N GLU A 100 3.13 -11.66 -33.52
CA GLU A 100 4.08 -12.18 -34.50
C GLU A 100 5.36 -11.31 -34.63
N ASN A 101 5.29 -10.00 -34.34
CA ASN A 101 6.43 -9.10 -34.53
C ASN A 101 7.40 -9.02 -33.35
N LEU A 102 7.04 -9.57 -32.18
CA LEU A 102 7.83 -9.42 -30.95
C LEU A 102 8.96 -10.46 -30.79
N ASN A 103 9.09 -11.41 -31.72
CA ASN A 103 10.17 -12.42 -31.76
C ASN A 103 10.45 -13.12 -30.41
N TYR A 104 9.43 -13.25 -29.55
CA TYR A 104 9.53 -13.92 -28.27
C TYR A 104 9.54 -15.44 -28.45
N SER A 105 10.15 -16.15 -27.49
CA SER A 105 10.11 -17.62 -27.51
C SER A 105 8.67 -18.13 -27.48
N SER A 106 8.38 -19.22 -28.21
CA SER A 106 7.03 -19.77 -28.35
C SER A 106 6.33 -20.07 -27.02
N LYS A 107 7.09 -20.46 -25.99
CA LYS A 107 6.59 -20.64 -24.61
C LYS A 107 6.13 -19.32 -23.98
N PHE A 108 6.88 -18.24 -24.19
CA PHE A 108 6.58 -16.93 -23.61
C PHE A 108 5.41 -16.25 -24.33
N THR A 109 5.36 -16.35 -25.66
CA THR A 109 4.20 -15.89 -26.46
C THR A 109 2.94 -16.63 -26.03
N SER A 110 2.97 -17.97 -25.95
CA SER A 110 1.83 -18.77 -25.48
C SER A 110 1.40 -18.42 -24.05
N PHE A 111 2.36 -18.17 -23.15
CA PHE A 111 2.06 -17.76 -21.77
C PHE A 111 1.40 -16.38 -21.73
N LEU A 112 1.93 -15.40 -22.47
CA LEU A 112 1.38 -14.05 -22.57
C LEU A 112 -0.03 -14.07 -23.15
N THR A 113 -0.25 -14.72 -24.29
CA THR A 113 -1.58 -14.78 -24.93
C THR A 113 -2.62 -15.47 -24.02
N LYS A 114 -2.22 -16.51 -23.27
CA LYS A 114 -3.14 -17.33 -22.45
C LYS A 114 -3.40 -16.77 -21.04
N LYS A 115 -2.43 -16.12 -20.39
CA LYS A 115 -2.57 -15.56 -19.03
C LYS A 115 -2.89 -14.07 -18.99
N VAL A 116 -2.39 -13.28 -19.95
CA VAL A 116 -2.53 -11.81 -19.96
C VAL A 116 -3.79 -11.38 -20.71
N GLY A 117 -4.17 -12.06 -21.79
CA GLY A 117 -5.24 -11.60 -22.69
C GLY A 117 -4.83 -10.30 -23.40
N SER A 118 -5.78 -9.41 -23.73
CA SER A 118 -5.41 -8.04 -24.17
C SER A 118 -4.71 -7.30 -23.02
N PHE A 119 -3.65 -6.53 -23.33
CA PHE A 119 -2.94 -5.72 -22.33
C PHE A 119 -3.91 -4.90 -21.46
N ASP A 120 -5.00 -4.42 -22.05
CA ASP A 120 -6.08 -3.70 -21.38
C ASP A 120 -6.67 -4.46 -20.20
N ARG A 121 -6.98 -5.75 -20.36
CA ARG A 121 -7.60 -6.57 -19.30
C ARG A 121 -6.64 -6.84 -18.16
N PHE A 122 -5.36 -7.03 -18.48
CA PHE A 122 -4.31 -7.20 -17.48
C PHE A 122 -4.05 -5.91 -16.70
N ILE A 123 -3.92 -4.79 -17.39
CA ILE A 123 -3.76 -3.45 -16.79
C ILE A 123 -4.96 -3.13 -15.89
N ALA A 124 -6.18 -3.40 -16.33
CA ALA A 124 -7.38 -3.19 -15.51
C ALA A 124 -7.42 -4.07 -14.25
N LYS A 125 -6.97 -5.32 -14.32
CA LYS A 125 -6.85 -6.18 -13.13
C LYS A 125 -5.79 -5.66 -12.17
N LEU A 126 -4.64 -5.26 -12.68
CA LEU A 126 -3.56 -4.68 -11.89
C LEU A 126 -4.01 -3.40 -11.19
N GLU A 127 -4.74 -2.52 -11.89
CA GLU A 127 -5.35 -1.33 -11.29
C GLU A 127 -6.20 -1.69 -10.08
N ASN A 128 -7.15 -2.62 -10.26
CA ASN A 128 -8.04 -3.05 -9.18
C ASN A 128 -7.27 -3.62 -7.97
N TYR A 129 -6.23 -4.44 -8.21
CA TYR A 129 -5.41 -4.97 -7.12
C TYR A 129 -4.64 -3.85 -6.40
N CYS A 130 -4.09 -2.88 -7.13
CA CYS A 130 -3.38 -1.74 -6.53
C CYS A 130 -4.33 -0.90 -5.67
N SER A 131 -5.52 -0.59 -6.17
CA SER A 131 -6.53 0.20 -5.44
C SER A 131 -7.04 -0.53 -4.18
N VAL A 132 -7.26 -1.85 -4.25
CA VAL A 132 -7.67 -2.65 -3.09
C VAL A 132 -6.57 -2.69 -2.04
N LEU A 133 -5.32 -2.96 -2.43
CA LEU A 133 -4.19 -2.98 -1.49
C LEU A 133 -3.95 -1.62 -0.84
N PHE A 134 -4.09 -0.54 -1.61
CA PHE A 134 -4.01 0.82 -1.08
C PHE A 134 -5.09 1.06 -0.02
N SER A 135 -6.34 0.71 -0.33
CA SER A 135 -7.48 0.87 0.58
C SER A 135 -7.33 0.03 1.86
N VAL A 136 -6.85 -1.22 1.74
CA VAL A 136 -6.55 -2.09 2.87
C VAL A 136 -5.42 -1.50 3.73
N SER A 137 -4.36 -0.99 3.11
CA SER A 137 -3.25 -0.35 3.82
C SER A 137 -3.74 0.87 4.61
N PHE A 138 -4.57 1.71 3.99
CA PHE A 138 -5.15 2.89 4.65
C PHE A 138 -6.07 2.52 5.83
N LEU A 139 -6.89 1.48 5.66
CA LEU A 139 -7.73 0.95 6.73
C LEU A 139 -6.89 0.41 7.91
N LEU A 140 -5.82 -0.33 7.61
CA LEU A 140 -4.91 -0.86 8.63
C LEU A 140 -4.24 0.26 9.44
N ILE A 141 -3.87 1.37 8.80
CA ILE A 141 -3.32 2.55 9.50
C ILE A 141 -4.34 3.08 10.52
N PHE A 142 -5.61 3.22 10.13
CA PHE A 142 -6.65 3.65 11.07
C PHE A 142 -6.89 2.67 12.20
N TYR A 143 -6.79 1.36 11.96
CA TYR A 143 -6.88 0.38 13.04
C TYR A 143 -5.73 0.51 14.04
N VAL A 144 -4.49 0.73 13.57
CA VAL A 144 -3.34 0.95 14.45
C VAL A 144 -3.52 2.23 15.26
N ILE A 145 -3.90 3.34 14.63
CA ILE A 145 -4.15 4.60 15.33
C ILE A 145 -5.29 4.44 16.35
N GLY A 146 -6.39 3.80 15.96
CA GLY A 146 -7.52 3.53 16.83
C GLY A 146 -7.14 2.68 18.05
N ALA A 147 -6.32 1.64 17.85
CA ALA A 147 -5.81 0.81 18.94
C ALA A 147 -4.92 1.61 19.89
N LEU A 148 -4.03 2.46 19.38
CA LEU A 148 -3.17 3.32 20.21
C LEU A 148 -3.99 4.32 21.04
N VAL A 149 -4.99 4.97 20.44
CA VAL A 149 -5.89 5.88 21.14
C VAL A 149 -6.69 5.16 22.22
N ALA A 150 -7.22 3.96 21.92
CA ALA A 150 -7.96 3.16 22.90
C ALA A 150 -7.08 2.77 24.10
N LEU A 151 -5.85 2.33 23.86
CA LEU A 151 -4.88 2.01 24.93
C LEU A 151 -4.53 3.25 25.76
N PHE A 152 -4.34 4.40 25.11
CA PHE A 152 -4.07 5.66 25.80
C PHE A 152 -5.24 6.06 26.71
N LEU A 153 -6.48 5.99 26.22
CA LEU A 153 -7.67 6.31 27.01
C LEU A 153 -7.85 5.34 28.19
N MET A 154 -7.61 4.04 27.98
CA MET A 154 -7.62 3.06 29.07
C MET A 154 -6.57 3.41 30.13
N GLY A 155 -5.33 3.67 29.73
CA GLY A 155 -4.26 4.06 30.65
C GLY A 155 -4.58 5.33 31.43
N PHE A 156 -5.13 6.35 30.76
CA PHE A 156 -5.57 7.59 31.39
C PHE A 156 -6.70 7.34 32.41
N PHE A 157 -7.68 6.50 32.06
CA PHE A 157 -8.78 6.15 32.94
C PHE A 157 -8.31 5.41 34.20
N PHE A 158 -7.39 4.43 34.06
CA PHE A 158 -6.79 3.75 35.21
C PHE A 158 -6.01 4.72 36.11
N TRP A 159 -5.24 5.64 35.53
CA TRP A 159 -4.53 6.67 36.29
C TRP A 159 -5.47 7.62 37.04
N ALA A 160 -6.60 7.99 36.43
CA ALA A 160 -7.57 8.90 37.05
C ALA A 160 -8.34 8.29 38.23
N ILE A 161 -8.42 6.96 38.32
CA ILE A 161 -9.14 6.22 39.38
C ILE A 161 -8.20 5.74 40.50
N SER A 162 -6.89 5.71 40.26
CA SER A 162 -5.86 5.29 41.22
C SER A 162 -5.42 6.45 42.11
#